data_AF-A0A496CU33-F1
#
_entry.id   AF-A0A496CU33-F1
#
_cell.length_a   1.000
_cell.length_b   1.000
_cell.length_c   1.000
_cell.angle_alpha   90.00
_cell.angle_beta   90.00
_cell.angle_gamma   90.00
#
_symmetry.space_group_name_H-M   'P 1'
#
loop_
_entity.id
_entity.type
_entity.pdbx_description
1 polymer ?
#
loop_
_entity_poly.entity_id
_entity_poly.type
_entity_poly.pdbx_seq_one_letter_code
_entity_poly.pdbx_strand_id
1 'polypeptide(L)'
;MKTLLYILSFIFFISCNQKNKKTDIFVYDLEATNEYLNIHLDDSTYIPLNNISYYQFDSSEYIAFVNKQTPQLIIYNISKGEIYKKIVYNTEGDNSIVGYINDFYIKNLNEIYLLSPYTTFLYKSDGNGNIINKIDFSKAQNGEPLTRVLNTLGRMELIDNKFYITQNLNRTYGSEIMEKSSISAIIDTTNNTIELTPLKYPKIISLEDLGTNAGFGYQYRRIFDGENFIYSFLYSDIIYKTSLDHKKVEKRQVKSKYIPEVKVNRLNNNDFNKILKAGCEEATYEDIIFDKYRNVYYRFACPQTEVDSKDSYLEITRYGKKLFTIVILDKDLNIIGEKLFPEFTYVPTAHLIRKDGLYISCSHFKNPNYSDDVLCFQKIKLISNL
;
A
#
# COMPACT_ATOMS: atom_id res chain seq x y z
N MET A 1 46.92 30.70 -67.71
CA MET A 1 46.28 29.73 -68.61
C MET A 1 45.91 28.50 -67.80
N LYS A 2 44.60 28.14 -67.79
CA LYS A 2 44.05 26.77 -67.73
C LYS A 2 44.43 25.89 -66.52
N THR A 3 43.56 25.23 -65.74
CA THR A 3 42.11 24.95 -65.75
C THR A 3 41.81 24.20 -64.43
N LEU A 4 40.69 24.53 -63.76
CA LEU A 4 39.74 23.65 -63.05
C LEU A 4 40.21 22.28 -62.49
N LEU A 5 39.97 21.99 -61.19
CA LEU A 5 38.89 21.06 -60.78
C LEU A 5 38.68 21.01 -59.25
N TYR A 6 37.40 21.06 -58.89
CA TYR A 6 36.83 20.84 -57.56
C TYR A 6 37.00 19.39 -57.08
N ILE A 7 37.29 19.19 -55.79
CA ILE A 7 36.72 18.08 -55.01
C ILE A 7 36.38 18.58 -53.60
N LEU A 8 35.08 18.69 -53.32
CA LEU A 8 34.50 18.72 -51.99
C LEU A 8 34.91 17.47 -51.21
N SER A 9 35.40 17.61 -49.98
CA SER A 9 35.16 16.59 -48.96
C SER A 9 34.79 17.27 -47.64
N PHE A 10 33.48 17.35 -47.47
CA PHE A 10 32.80 17.69 -46.24
C PHE A 10 32.99 16.48 -45.30
N ILE A 11 34.04 16.50 -44.47
CA ILE A 11 34.18 15.51 -43.39
C ILE A 11 33.21 15.94 -42.29
N PHE A 12 31.98 15.47 -42.42
CA PHE A 12 30.98 15.47 -41.36
C PHE A 12 31.51 14.67 -40.17
N PHE A 13 31.36 15.28 -39.00
CA PHE A 13 31.43 14.69 -37.68
C PHE A 13 30.78 13.30 -37.63
N ILE A 14 31.60 12.26 -37.49
CA ILE A 14 31.18 11.00 -36.86
C ILE A 14 31.91 10.94 -35.52
N SER A 15 31.42 11.73 -34.57
CA SER A 15 31.64 11.43 -33.17
C SER A 15 30.76 10.22 -32.86
N CYS A 16 31.39 9.05 -32.76
CA CYS A 16 30.78 7.88 -32.15
C CYS A 16 30.52 8.19 -30.68
N ASN A 17 29.36 8.79 -30.38
CA ASN A 17 28.74 8.64 -29.08
C ASN A 17 28.23 7.19 -28.97
N GLN A 18 29.16 6.25 -28.72
CA GLN A 18 28.79 5.01 -28.06
C GLN A 18 28.25 5.40 -26.69
N LYS A 19 26.93 5.58 -26.61
CA LYS A 19 26.21 5.40 -25.36
C LYS A 19 26.56 4.00 -24.88
N ASN A 20 27.56 3.91 -24.01
CA ASN A 20 27.70 2.78 -23.12
C ASN A 20 26.34 2.63 -22.43
N LYS A 21 25.54 1.66 -22.90
CA LYS A 21 24.50 1.07 -22.06
C LYS A 21 25.27 0.53 -20.87
N LYS A 22 25.33 1.30 -19.78
CA LYS A 22 25.51 0.69 -18.47
C LYS A 22 24.40 -0.35 -18.43
N THR A 23 24.77 -1.62 -18.51
CA THR A 23 23.92 -2.67 -17.97
C THR A 23 23.66 -2.24 -16.53
N ASP A 24 22.43 -1.86 -16.22
CA ASP A 24 22.02 -1.58 -14.85
C ASP A 24 22.15 -2.91 -14.10
N ILE A 25 23.35 -3.18 -13.58
CA ILE A 25 23.60 -4.33 -12.73
C ILE A 25 22.97 -3.94 -11.39
N PHE A 26 21.81 -4.52 -11.12
CA PHE A 26 21.16 -4.37 -9.82
C PHE A 26 22.06 -4.95 -8.74
N VAL A 27 22.32 -4.13 -7.72
CA VAL A 27 23.19 -4.46 -6.59
C VAL A 27 22.50 -5.44 -5.64
N TYR A 28 21.17 -5.46 -5.63
CA TYR A 28 20.37 -6.30 -4.76
C TYR A 28 19.33 -7.12 -5.53
N ASP A 29 18.99 -8.29 -4.99
CA ASP A 29 17.87 -9.13 -5.41
C ASP A 29 17.09 -9.64 -4.18
N LEU A 30 15.95 -10.28 -4.43
CA LEU A 30 15.12 -10.95 -3.43
C LEU A 30 15.09 -12.46 -3.68
N GLU A 31 15.38 -13.24 -2.64
CA GLU A 31 15.41 -14.69 -2.68
C GLU A 31 14.41 -15.30 -1.69
N ALA A 32 13.51 -16.16 -2.20
CA ALA A 32 12.60 -16.92 -1.37
C ALA A 32 13.35 -18.04 -0.64
N THR A 33 13.11 -18.20 0.66
CA THR A 33 13.77 -19.21 1.48
C THR A 33 12.85 -20.37 1.84
N ASN A 34 13.38 -21.44 2.41
CA ASN A 34 12.58 -22.56 2.96
C ASN A 34 12.04 -22.27 4.37
N GLU A 35 12.06 -21.02 4.82
CA GLU A 35 11.56 -20.61 6.14
C GLU A 35 10.15 -20.03 6.01
N TYR A 36 9.23 -20.58 6.79
CA TYR A 36 7.81 -20.23 6.75
C TYR A 36 7.30 -19.81 8.14
N LEU A 37 6.35 -18.90 8.15
CA LEU A 37 5.54 -18.55 9.30
C LEU A 37 4.10 -18.98 9.00
N ASN A 38 3.59 -19.92 9.80
CA ASN A 38 2.22 -20.43 9.65
C ASN A 38 1.37 -19.92 10.79
N ILE A 39 0.28 -19.26 10.45
CA ILE A 39 -0.75 -18.81 11.41
C ILE A 39 -1.93 -19.75 11.27
N HIS A 40 -2.13 -20.60 12.27
CA HIS A 40 -3.29 -21.46 12.35
C HIS A 40 -4.53 -20.62 12.68
N LEU A 41 -5.53 -20.70 11.81
CA LEU A 41 -6.80 -20.02 11.94
C LEU A 41 -7.80 -20.98 12.59
N ASP A 42 -8.78 -20.43 13.28
CA ASP A 42 -9.94 -21.19 13.72
C ASP A 42 -11.12 -20.97 12.77
N ASP A 43 -12.15 -21.80 12.92
CA ASP A 43 -13.36 -21.82 12.07
C ASP A 43 -14.10 -20.47 11.97
N SER A 44 -13.78 -19.52 12.85
CA SER A 44 -14.39 -18.18 12.88
C SER A 44 -13.60 -17.12 12.10
N THR A 45 -12.45 -17.48 11.52
CA THR A 45 -11.51 -16.54 10.89
C THR A 45 -11.36 -16.85 9.40
N TYR A 46 -11.74 -15.90 8.54
CA TYR A 46 -11.83 -16.12 7.09
C TYR A 46 -10.72 -15.41 6.31
N ILE A 47 -10.10 -16.12 5.36
CA ILE A 47 -9.16 -15.58 4.38
C ILE A 47 -9.87 -15.12 3.08
N PRO A 48 -9.30 -14.17 2.32
CA PRO A 48 -8.04 -13.46 2.58
C PRO A 48 -8.21 -12.39 3.66
N LEU A 49 -7.24 -12.38 4.60
CA LEU A 49 -7.18 -11.37 5.64
C LEU A 49 -6.84 -10.01 5.03
N ASN A 50 -7.52 -8.98 5.52
CA ASN A 50 -7.14 -7.59 5.26
C ASN A 50 -6.54 -7.00 6.53
N ASN A 51 -5.78 -5.92 6.36
CA ASN A 51 -5.26 -5.14 7.48
C ASN A 51 -4.35 -5.94 8.42
N ILE A 52 -3.39 -6.67 7.87
CA ILE A 52 -2.34 -7.35 8.65
C ILE A 52 -1.30 -6.32 9.06
N SER A 53 -0.93 -6.34 10.35
CA SER A 53 0.06 -5.45 10.94
C SER A 53 0.93 -6.22 11.94
N TYR A 54 2.24 -5.97 11.90
CA TYR A 54 3.22 -6.55 12.81
C TYR A 54 3.48 -5.60 14.00
N TYR A 55 3.53 -6.16 15.21
CA TYR A 55 3.87 -5.44 16.43
C TYR A 55 4.93 -6.19 17.22
N GLN A 56 5.80 -5.43 17.88
CA GLN A 56 6.72 -5.94 18.89
C GLN A 56 6.45 -5.21 20.19
N PHE A 57 5.97 -5.94 21.21
CA PHE A 57 5.80 -5.42 22.57
C PHE A 57 6.73 -6.20 23.47
N ASP A 58 7.60 -5.48 24.19
CA ASP A 58 8.68 -6.06 24.99
C ASP A 58 9.53 -7.03 24.15
N SER A 59 9.63 -8.29 24.59
CA SER A 59 10.34 -9.36 23.87
C SER A 59 9.44 -10.20 22.95
N SER A 60 8.13 -9.93 22.91
CA SER A 60 7.16 -10.73 22.15
C SER A 60 6.81 -10.10 20.80
N GLU A 61 6.69 -10.94 19.79
CA GLU A 61 6.27 -10.54 18.44
C GLU A 61 4.81 -10.96 18.19
N TYR A 62 4.04 -10.05 17.61
CA TYR A 62 2.62 -10.25 17.35
C TYR A 62 2.26 -9.88 15.92
N ILE A 63 1.23 -10.56 15.41
CA ILE A 63 0.54 -10.17 14.19
C ILE A 63 -0.90 -9.87 14.56
N ALA A 64 -1.39 -8.70 14.16
CA ALA A 64 -2.76 -8.30 14.35
C ALA A 64 -3.46 -8.13 13.00
N PHE A 65 -4.73 -8.52 12.94
CA PHE A 65 -5.56 -8.40 11.76
C PHE A 65 -7.04 -8.34 12.11
N VAL A 66 -7.82 -7.79 11.18
CA VAL A 66 -9.27 -7.64 11.35
C VAL A 66 -9.98 -8.81 10.70
N ASN A 67 -10.97 -9.36 11.41
CA ASN A 67 -11.94 -10.29 10.83
C ASN A 67 -12.97 -9.50 9.99
N LYS A 68 -13.23 -9.88 8.75
CA LYS A 68 -14.17 -9.17 7.86
C LYS A 68 -15.64 -9.36 8.25
N GLN A 69 -15.99 -10.49 8.87
CA GLN A 69 -17.40 -10.84 9.11
C GLN A 69 -17.96 -10.23 10.39
N THR A 70 -17.09 -10.01 11.37
CA THR A 70 -17.45 -9.46 12.68
C THR A 70 -16.48 -8.34 13.02
N PRO A 71 -16.90 -7.26 13.72
CA PRO A 71 -16.03 -6.18 14.18
C PRO A 71 -15.05 -6.69 15.25
N GLN A 72 -14.08 -7.48 14.83
CA GLN A 72 -13.18 -8.24 15.69
C GLN A 72 -11.73 -8.00 15.26
N LEU A 73 -10.90 -7.65 16.23
CA LEU A 73 -9.45 -7.58 16.10
C LEU A 73 -8.84 -8.87 16.67
N ILE A 74 -8.09 -9.60 15.86
CA ILE A 74 -7.41 -10.84 16.25
C ILE A 74 -5.92 -10.51 16.41
N ILE A 75 -5.35 -10.91 17.54
CA ILE A 75 -3.93 -10.73 17.87
C ILE A 75 -3.33 -12.13 18.05
N TYR A 76 -2.37 -12.47 17.21
CA TYR A 76 -1.65 -13.73 17.19
C TYR A 76 -0.23 -13.54 17.76
N ASN A 77 0.21 -14.42 18.64
CA ASN A 77 1.58 -14.41 19.15
C ASN A 77 2.46 -15.32 18.29
N ILE A 78 3.45 -14.74 17.61
CA ILE A 78 4.30 -15.47 16.66
C ILE A 78 5.13 -16.54 17.39
N SER A 79 5.74 -16.21 18.53
CA SER A 79 6.66 -17.11 19.23
C SER A 79 5.95 -18.32 19.83
N LYS A 80 4.71 -18.15 20.29
CA LYS A 80 3.89 -19.23 20.84
C LYS A 80 3.13 -20.02 19.78
N GLY A 81 2.96 -19.47 18.59
CA GLY A 81 2.20 -20.12 17.52
C GLY A 81 0.70 -20.19 17.77
N GLU A 82 0.14 -19.29 18.59
CA GLU A 82 -1.27 -19.31 18.99
C GLU A 82 -1.93 -17.93 18.98
N ILE A 83 -3.27 -17.92 18.93
CA ILE A 83 -4.06 -16.70 19.10
C ILE A 83 -3.88 -16.21 20.53
N TYR A 84 -3.33 -15.01 20.68
CA TYR A 84 -3.16 -14.36 21.98
C TYR A 84 -4.47 -13.78 22.49
N LYS A 85 -5.22 -13.08 21.63
CA LYS A 85 -6.48 -12.43 21.99
C LYS A 85 -7.39 -12.23 20.78
N LYS A 86 -8.70 -12.39 20.99
CA LYS A 86 -9.75 -11.93 20.09
C LYS A 86 -10.57 -10.86 20.78
N ILE A 87 -10.59 -9.67 20.19
CA ILE A 87 -11.29 -8.51 20.75
C ILE A 87 -12.50 -8.23 19.86
N VAL A 88 -13.70 -8.57 20.35
CA VAL A 88 -14.96 -8.30 19.65
C VAL A 88 -15.52 -6.98 20.14
N TYR A 89 -15.92 -6.11 19.22
CA TYR A 89 -16.53 -4.82 19.53
C TYR A 89 -18.03 -4.85 19.25
N ASN A 90 -18.82 -4.24 20.12
CA ASN A 90 -20.23 -4.01 19.82
C ASN A 90 -20.36 -2.98 18.69
N THR A 91 -21.41 -3.12 17.87
CA THR A 91 -21.75 -2.17 16.80
C THR A 91 -22.87 -1.19 17.17
N GLU A 92 -23.47 -1.38 18.34
CA GLU A 92 -24.60 -0.61 18.85
C GLU A 92 -24.37 -0.20 20.31
N GLY A 93 -24.97 0.91 20.72
CA GLY A 93 -24.83 1.50 22.05
C GLY A 93 -23.65 2.48 22.18
N ASP A 94 -23.52 3.10 23.35
CA ASP A 94 -22.61 4.25 23.52
C ASP A 94 -21.12 3.87 23.44
N ASN A 95 -20.78 2.65 23.87
CA ASN A 95 -19.41 2.12 23.91
C ASN A 95 -19.06 1.26 22.67
N SER A 96 -19.71 1.53 21.54
CA SER A 96 -19.58 0.78 20.28
C SER A 96 -18.76 1.48 19.20
N ILE A 97 -18.32 0.68 18.23
CA ILE A 97 -17.79 1.15 16.93
C ILE A 97 -18.87 1.00 15.85
N VAL A 98 -19.10 2.03 15.05
CA VAL A 98 -20.10 1.95 13.99
C VAL A 98 -19.61 1.06 12.86
N GLY A 99 -20.36 -0.01 12.54
CA GLY A 99 -20.05 -0.93 11.45
C GLY A 99 -18.89 -1.88 11.79
N TYR A 100 -17.77 -1.76 11.08
CA TYR A 100 -16.59 -2.62 11.28
C TYR A 100 -15.30 -1.83 11.40
N ILE A 101 -14.24 -2.52 11.83
CA ILE A 101 -12.89 -1.96 11.94
C ILE A 101 -12.29 -1.84 10.54
N ASN A 102 -12.15 -0.62 10.03
CA ASN A 102 -11.47 -0.36 8.76
C ASN A 102 -9.96 -0.28 8.96
N ASP A 103 -9.53 0.50 9.96
CA ASP A 103 -8.13 0.62 10.34
C ASP A 103 -7.91 0.63 11.84
N PHE A 104 -6.70 0.28 12.28
CA PHE A 104 -6.36 0.22 13.70
C PHE A 104 -4.90 0.55 13.99
N TYR A 105 -4.63 0.99 15.21
CA TYR A 105 -3.30 1.16 15.76
C TYR A 105 -3.27 0.65 17.19
N ILE A 106 -2.41 -0.34 17.47
CA ILE A 106 -2.21 -0.89 18.82
C ILE A 106 -1.04 -0.15 19.45
N LYS A 107 -1.31 0.82 20.32
CA LYS A 107 -0.26 1.51 21.09
C LYS A 107 0.30 0.58 22.16
N ASN A 108 -0.60 -0.14 22.82
CA ASN A 108 -0.32 -1.31 23.65
C ASN A 108 -1.61 -2.13 23.77
N LEU A 109 -1.56 -3.27 24.45
CA LEU A 109 -2.69 -4.21 24.55
C LEU A 109 -3.92 -3.67 25.29
N ASN A 110 -3.79 -2.56 26.03
CA ASN A 110 -4.87 -1.90 26.77
C ASN A 110 -5.25 -0.52 26.19
N GLU A 111 -4.60 -0.11 25.09
CA GLU A 111 -4.83 1.19 24.45
C GLU A 111 -4.76 1.00 22.94
N ILE A 112 -5.92 0.77 22.33
CA ILE A 112 -6.07 0.50 20.90
C ILE A 112 -6.90 1.62 20.27
N TYR A 113 -6.46 2.11 19.12
CA TYR A 113 -7.18 3.11 18.35
C TYR A 113 -7.77 2.47 17.10
N LEU A 114 -9.01 2.81 16.78
CA LEU A 114 -9.75 2.22 15.67
C LEU A 114 -10.37 3.31 14.80
N LEU A 115 -10.51 3.00 13.52
CA LEU A 115 -11.22 3.80 12.53
C LEU A 115 -12.30 2.94 11.86
N SER A 116 -13.47 3.52 11.66
CA SER A 116 -14.58 2.92 10.91
C SER A 116 -14.70 3.60 9.54
N PRO A 117 -15.08 2.86 8.48
CA PRO A 117 -15.25 3.45 7.16
C PRO A 117 -16.56 4.24 7.03
N TYR A 118 -17.40 4.26 8.09
CA TYR A 118 -18.72 4.90 8.10
C TYR A 118 -18.74 6.22 8.86
N THR A 119 -17.71 6.51 9.65
CA THR A 119 -17.68 7.66 10.55
C THR A 119 -16.36 8.42 10.44
N THR A 120 -16.35 9.65 10.95
CA THR A 120 -15.15 10.46 11.14
C THR A 120 -14.78 10.51 12.63
N PHE A 121 -14.84 9.35 13.29
CA PHE A 121 -14.42 9.20 14.69
C PHE A 121 -13.15 8.37 14.78
N LEU A 122 -12.19 8.87 15.56
CA LEU A 122 -11.09 8.08 16.07
C LEU A 122 -11.53 7.48 17.40
N TYR A 123 -11.77 6.18 17.41
CA TYR A 123 -12.25 5.45 18.57
C TYR A 123 -11.06 5.01 19.41
N LYS A 124 -11.12 5.21 20.73
CA LYS A 124 -10.16 4.66 21.69
C LYS A 124 -10.80 3.49 22.41
N SER A 125 -10.11 2.35 22.44
CA SER A 125 -10.51 1.15 23.16
C SER A 125 -9.55 0.81 24.30
N ASP A 126 -10.11 0.20 25.35
CA ASP A 126 -9.42 -0.42 26.47
C ASP A 126 -8.77 -1.78 26.13
N GLY A 127 -8.90 -2.26 24.88
CA GLY A 127 -8.39 -3.56 24.44
C GLY A 127 -9.23 -4.76 24.89
N ASN A 128 -10.37 -4.55 25.56
CA ASN A 128 -11.31 -5.58 26.01
C ASN A 128 -12.65 -5.55 25.28
N GLY A 129 -12.73 -4.80 24.17
CA GLY A 129 -13.93 -4.70 23.34
C GLY A 129 -14.81 -3.48 23.66
N ASN A 130 -14.41 -2.64 24.62
CA ASN A 130 -15.12 -1.41 24.94
C ASN A 130 -14.48 -0.22 24.24
N ILE A 131 -15.31 0.66 23.69
CA ILE A 131 -14.88 2.01 23.33
C ILE A 131 -15.02 2.91 24.55
N ILE A 132 -13.91 3.54 24.95
CA ILE A 132 -13.82 4.40 26.13
C ILE A 132 -13.73 5.89 25.77
N ASN A 133 -13.43 6.23 24.51
CA ASN A 133 -13.47 7.60 24.01
C ASN A 133 -13.68 7.63 22.49
N LYS A 134 -14.22 8.75 21.97
CA LYS A 134 -14.44 9.02 20.55
C LYS A 134 -14.01 10.45 20.26
N ILE A 135 -13.07 10.62 19.33
CA ILE A 135 -12.61 11.95 18.89
C ILE A 135 -13.22 12.22 17.51
N ASP A 136 -14.07 13.23 17.39
CA ASP A 136 -14.61 13.67 16.11
C ASP A 136 -13.54 14.41 15.31
N PHE A 137 -13.19 13.88 14.15
CA PHE A 137 -12.30 14.53 13.20
C PHE A 137 -13.03 15.03 11.94
N SER A 138 -14.35 15.19 11.96
CA SER A 138 -15.14 15.59 10.78
C SER A 138 -14.73 16.94 10.17
N LYS A 139 -14.12 17.84 10.96
CA LYS A 139 -13.71 19.18 10.54
C LYS A 139 -12.33 19.54 11.07
N ALA A 140 -11.55 20.20 10.22
CA ALA A 140 -10.28 20.81 10.59
C ALA A 140 -10.51 22.14 11.33
N GLN A 141 -9.46 22.67 11.97
CA GLN A 141 -9.49 23.97 12.66
C GLN A 141 -10.02 25.11 11.77
N ASN A 142 -9.68 25.09 10.48
CA ASN A 142 -10.10 26.10 9.51
C ASN A 142 -11.54 25.90 9.00
N GLY A 143 -12.27 24.92 9.54
CA GLY A 143 -13.64 24.60 9.16
C GLY A 143 -13.77 23.69 7.93
N GLU A 144 -12.67 23.33 7.27
CA GLU A 144 -12.72 22.42 6.13
C GLU A 144 -13.12 20.99 6.57
N PRO A 145 -14.00 20.32 5.82
CA PRO A 145 -14.43 18.97 6.17
C PRO A 145 -13.35 17.95 5.84
N LEU A 146 -13.16 16.98 6.74
CA LEU A 146 -12.36 15.79 6.49
C LEU A 146 -13.23 14.68 5.88
N THR A 147 -12.55 13.74 5.25
CA THR A 147 -13.13 12.54 4.67
C THR A 147 -12.92 11.34 5.58
N ARG A 148 -13.75 10.31 5.37
CA ARG A 148 -13.57 9.00 6.01
C ARG A 148 -12.29 8.35 5.48
N VAL A 149 -11.59 7.65 6.37
CA VAL A 149 -10.32 6.98 6.06
C VAL A 149 -10.60 5.69 5.29
N LEU A 150 -9.84 5.44 4.22
CA LEU A 150 -9.80 4.14 3.56
C LEU A 150 -8.49 3.45 3.92
N ASN A 151 -8.56 2.24 4.49
CA ASN A 151 -7.37 1.50 4.90
C ASN A 151 -6.47 1.11 3.72
N THR A 152 -7.03 1.03 2.51
CA THR A 152 -6.29 0.78 1.28
C THR A 152 -5.37 1.94 0.91
N LEU A 153 -5.52 3.14 1.48
CA LEU A 153 -4.64 4.27 1.18
C LEU A 153 -3.34 4.27 2.00
N GLY A 154 -3.29 3.51 3.09
CA GLY A 154 -2.20 3.47 4.05
C GLY A 154 -2.74 3.46 5.48
N ARG A 155 -1.91 2.98 6.40
CA ARG A 155 -2.23 2.85 7.83
C ARG A 155 -2.22 4.18 8.54
N MET A 156 -3.02 4.32 9.60
CA MET A 156 -2.87 5.36 10.59
C MET A 156 -1.55 5.21 11.35
N GLU A 157 -0.83 6.32 11.55
CA GLU A 157 0.41 6.37 12.32
C GLU A 157 0.24 7.25 13.55
N LEU A 158 0.87 6.88 14.67
CA LEU A 158 0.97 7.70 15.87
C LEU A 158 2.41 8.16 16.06
N ILE A 159 2.66 9.45 15.90
CA ILE A 159 3.99 10.07 15.98
C ILE A 159 3.87 11.28 16.92
N ASP A 160 4.68 11.34 17.97
CA ASP A 160 4.69 12.43 18.95
C ASP A 160 3.29 12.81 19.47
N ASN A 161 2.48 11.81 19.83
CA ASN A 161 1.08 11.94 20.28
C ASN A 161 0.08 12.53 19.26
N LYS A 162 0.47 12.58 17.98
CA LYS A 162 -0.39 13.00 16.87
C LYS A 162 -0.69 11.83 15.96
N PHE A 163 -1.96 11.67 15.61
CA PHE A 163 -2.36 10.70 14.60
C PHE A 163 -2.25 11.30 13.22
N TYR A 164 -1.57 10.59 12.33
CA TYR A 164 -1.50 10.89 10.93
C TYR A 164 -2.42 9.93 10.19
N ILE A 165 -3.49 10.44 9.63
CA ILE A 165 -4.48 9.64 8.89
C ILE A 165 -4.45 9.99 7.40
N THR A 166 -4.73 9.02 6.56
CA THR A 166 -4.95 9.27 5.13
C THR A 166 -6.29 9.96 4.92
N GLN A 167 -6.42 10.69 3.82
CA GLN A 167 -7.66 11.32 3.38
C GLN A 167 -8.00 10.82 1.98
N ASN A 168 -9.29 10.73 1.71
CA ASN A 168 -9.85 10.43 0.39
C ASN A 168 -10.16 11.75 -0.36
N LEU A 169 -10.55 11.63 -1.62
CA LEU A 169 -11.14 12.71 -2.39
C LEU A 169 -12.40 13.23 -1.71
N ASN A 170 -12.44 14.54 -1.50
CA ASN A 170 -13.59 15.22 -0.97
C ASN A 170 -14.51 15.69 -2.10
N ARG A 171 -15.63 14.97 -2.26
CA ARG A 171 -16.62 15.22 -3.31
C ARG A 171 -17.31 16.58 -3.22
N THR A 172 -17.25 17.27 -2.08
CA THR A 172 -17.85 18.61 -1.96
C THR A 172 -17.13 19.67 -2.78
N TYR A 173 -15.89 19.42 -3.22
CA TYR A 173 -15.12 20.36 -4.04
C TYR A 173 -15.48 20.34 -5.54
N GLY A 174 -16.39 19.46 -5.98
CA GLY A 174 -16.85 19.44 -7.38
C GLY A 174 -15.71 19.20 -8.37
N SER A 175 -15.57 20.07 -9.38
CA SER A 175 -14.56 19.91 -10.43
C SER A 175 -13.11 20.13 -9.95
N GLU A 176 -12.91 20.82 -8.82
CA GLU A 176 -11.58 21.07 -8.21
C GLU A 176 -11.18 19.97 -7.21
N ILE A 177 -11.82 18.80 -7.30
CA ILE A 177 -11.68 17.72 -6.33
C ILE A 177 -10.24 17.22 -6.18
N MET A 178 -9.42 17.22 -7.23
CA MET A 178 -8.02 16.78 -7.13
C MET A 178 -7.16 17.86 -6.46
N GLU A 179 -7.35 19.11 -6.86
CA GLU A 179 -6.55 20.25 -6.43
C GLU A 179 -6.85 20.67 -4.99
N LYS A 180 -8.07 20.44 -4.50
CA LYS A 180 -8.48 20.87 -3.15
C LYS A 180 -8.44 19.75 -2.12
N SER A 181 -8.64 18.50 -2.50
CA SER A 181 -8.57 17.38 -1.56
C SER A 181 -7.14 17.19 -1.06
N SER A 182 -6.94 17.29 0.25
CA SER A 182 -5.68 16.87 0.86
C SER A 182 -5.58 15.35 0.91
N ILE A 183 -4.36 14.84 0.86
CA ILE A 183 -4.11 13.39 0.96
C ILE A 183 -3.97 12.90 2.40
N SER A 184 -3.79 13.80 3.38
CA SER A 184 -3.61 13.43 4.77
C SER A 184 -4.11 14.50 5.73
N ALA A 185 -4.42 14.10 6.96
CA ALA A 185 -4.72 14.97 8.08
C ALA A 185 -3.94 14.55 9.33
N ILE A 186 -3.74 15.51 10.22
CA ILE A 186 -3.05 15.36 11.50
C ILE A 186 -4.07 15.64 12.61
N ILE A 187 -4.20 14.72 13.56
CA ILE A 187 -5.06 14.84 14.75
C ILE A 187 -4.14 14.89 15.98
N ASP A 188 -3.99 16.06 16.58
CA ASP A 188 -3.30 16.26 17.84
C ASP A 188 -4.28 16.08 19.00
N THR A 189 -4.17 14.93 19.66
CA THR A 189 -5.05 14.59 20.78
C THR A 189 -4.68 15.29 22.09
N THR A 190 -3.51 15.92 22.15
CA THR A 190 -3.05 16.68 23.33
C THR A 190 -3.61 18.09 23.29
N ASN A 191 -3.52 18.74 22.13
CA ASN A 191 -3.97 20.12 21.94
C ASN A 191 -5.40 20.23 21.38
N ASN A 192 -6.05 19.09 21.07
CA ASN A 192 -7.34 19.02 20.40
C ASN A 192 -7.35 19.79 19.07
N THR A 193 -6.29 19.62 18.27
CA THR A 193 -6.18 20.22 16.94
C THR A 193 -6.27 19.20 15.83
N ILE A 194 -6.92 19.57 14.74
CA ILE A 194 -7.12 18.77 13.53
C ILE A 194 -6.78 19.64 12.33
N GLU A 195 -5.80 19.20 11.55
CA GLU A 195 -5.28 19.96 10.41
C GLU A 195 -5.24 19.09 9.16
N LEU A 196 -5.72 19.62 8.04
CA LEU A 196 -5.48 19.03 6.72
C LEU A 196 -4.07 19.39 6.25
N THR A 197 -3.32 18.40 5.80
CA THR A 197 -1.97 18.60 5.27
C THR A 197 -2.01 19.34 3.93
N PRO A 198 -0.97 20.11 3.56
CA PRO A 198 -0.98 20.91 2.33
C PRO A 198 -0.85 20.09 1.04
N LEU A 199 -0.39 18.83 1.08
CA LEU A 199 -0.22 18.02 -0.12
C LEU A 199 -1.59 17.55 -0.67
N LYS A 200 -1.84 17.85 -1.94
CA LYS A 200 -3.08 17.59 -2.68
C LYS A 200 -2.93 16.43 -3.66
N TYR A 201 -4.04 15.94 -4.19
CA TYR A 201 -4.03 14.87 -5.18
C TYR A 201 -3.43 15.33 -6.52
N PRO A 202 -2.57 14.53 -7.17
CA PRO A 202 -2.20 14.75 -8.56
C PRO A 202 -3.39 14.48 -9.49
N LYS A 203 -3.40 15.15 -10.65
CA LYS A 203 -4.43 15.01 -11.68
C LYS A 203 -4.27 13.71 -12.50
N ILE A 204 -4.37 12.56 -11.84
CA ILE A 204 -4.32 11.24 -12.48
C ILE A 204 -5.70 10.88 -13.07
N ILE A 205 -6.75 11.31 -12.37
CA ILE A 205 -8.15 11.17 -12.79
C ILE A 205 -8.86 12.52 -12.67
N SER A 206 -10.09 12.59 -13.18
CA SER A 206 -10.98 13.75 -13.05
C SER A 206 -12.29 13.40 -12.33
N LEU A 207 -13.17 14.39 -12.14
CA LEU A 207 -14.49 14.17 -11.55
C LEU A 207 -15.33 13.20 -12.38
N GLU A 208 -15.23 13.26 -13.72
CA GLU A 208 -15.99 12.39 -14.63
C GLU A 208 -15.60 10.91 -14.51
N ASP A 209 -14.37 10.61 -14.06
CA ASP A 209 -13.93 9.25 -13.82
C ASP A 209 -14.63 8.62 -12.60
N LEU A 210 -15.11 9.43 -11.65
CA LEU A 210 -15.74 8.93 -10.42
C LEU A 210 -17.07 8.24 -10.72
N GLY A 211 -17.17 6.97 -10.30
CA GLY A 211 -18.34 6.12 -10.60
C GLY A 211 -18.15 5.24 -11.84
N THR A 212 -17.02 5.39 -12.56
CA THR A 212 -16.59 4.48 -13.62
C THR A 212 -15.50 3.52 -13.11
N ASN A 213 -15.01 2.62 -13.97
CA ASN A 213 -13.88 1.76 -13.65
C ASN A 213 -12.58 2.56 -13.37
N ALA A 214 -12.42 3.72 -14.02
CA ALA A 214 -11.29 4.63 -13.82
C ALA A 214 -11.35 5.37 -12.47
N GLY A 215 -12.49 5.33 -11.79
CA GLY A 215 -12.73 6.06 -10.55
C GLY A 215 -11.80 5.67 -9.40
N PHE A 216 -11.10 4.54 -9.47
CA PHE A 216 -10.08 4.13 -8.49
C PHE A 216 -8.67 4.62 -8.82
N GLY A 217 -8.48 5.34 -9.93
CA GLY A 217 -7.17 5.81 -10.39
C GLY A 217 -6.48 6.81 -9.44
N TYR A 218 -7.22 7.41 -8.51
CA TYR A 218 -6.65 8.29 -7.47
C TYR A 218 -5.98 7.53 -6.33
N GLN A 219 -6.15 6.20 -6.24
CA GLN A 219 -5.64 5.44 -5.11
C GLN A 219 -4.11 5.54 -5.02
N TYR A 220 -3.65 5.60 -3.78
CA TYR A 220 -2.24 5.54 -3.42
C TYR A 220 -2.03 4.57 -2.27
N ARG A 221 -0.77 4.33 -1.93
CA ARG A 221 -0.31 3.65 -0.72
C ARG A 221 0.66 4.56 0.00
N ARG A 222 0.51 4.65 1.32
CA ARG A 222 1.34 5.49 2.19
C ARG A 222 2.02 4.66 3.27
N ILE A 223 3.30 4.94 3.48
CA ILE A 223 4.04 4.50 4.68
C ILE A 223 4.77 5.66 5.34
N PHE A 224 5.18 5.45 6.59
CA PHE A 224 6.12 6.28 7.31
C PHE A 224 7.45 5.53 7.44
N ASP A 225 8.56 6.16 7.05
CA ASP A 225 9.90 5.55 7.08
C ASP A 225 10.64 5.77 8.42
N GLY A 226 10.03 6.49 9.36
CA GLY A 226 10.66 6.95 10.61
C GLY A 226 11.01 8.44 10.62
N GLU A 227 11.04 9.09 9.46
CA GLU A 227 11.35 10.51 9.27
C GLU A 227 10.38 11.22 8.30
N ASN A 228 9.97 10.52 7.24
CA ASN A 228 9.19 11.03 6.13
C ASN A 228 7.98 10.14 5.84
N PHE A 229 6.95 10.74 5.25
CA PHE A 229 5.89 9.96 4.61
C PHE A 229 6.22 9.73 3.14
N ILE A 230 5.99 8.52 2.67
CA ILE A 230 6.17 8.12 1.28
C ILE A 230 4.80 7.78 0.69
N TYR A 231 4.47 8.38 -0.45
CA TYR A 231 3.21 8.14 -1.18
C TYR A 231 3.50 7.57 -2.56
N SER A 232 2.93 6.40 -2.85
CA SER A 232 3.00 5.72 -4.15
C SER A 232 1.60 5.62 -4.74
N PHE A 233 1.31 6.36 -5.81
CA PHE A 233 0.05 6.23 -6.54
C PHE A 233 0.05 4.98 -7.43
N LEU A 234 -1.08 4.29 -7.49
CA LEU A 234 -1.21 3.01 -8.22
C LEU A 234 -0.98 3.19 -9.73
N TYR A 235 -1.36 4.34 -10.28
CA TYR A 235 -1.23 4.66 -11.70
C TYR A 235 -0.21 5.77 -11.99
N SER A 236 0.89 5.81 -11.23
CA SER A 236 1.97 6.76 -11.49
C SER A 236 3.34 6.17 -11.19
N ASP A 237 4.31 6.42 -12.08
CA ASP A 237 5.72 6.14 -11.80
C ASP A 237 6.30 7.07 -10.71
N ILE A 238 5.59 8.14 -10.32
CA ILE A 238 6.08 9.12 -9.35
C ILE A 238 5.76 8.70 -7.91
N ILE A 239 6.78 8.70 -7.07
CA ILE A 239 6.68 8.63 -5.61
C ILE A 239 6.86 10.04 -5.03
N TYR A 240 6.12 10.35 -3.97
CA TYR A 240 6.22 11.59 -3.23
C TYR A 240 6.78 11.30 -1.84
N LYS A 241 7.89 11.94 -1.47
CA LYS A 241 8.48 11.90 -0.13
C LYS A 241 8.22 13.23 0.55
N THR A 242 7.66 13.20 1.76
CA THR A 242 7.26 14.43 2.46
C THR A 242 7.82 14.51 3.87
N SER A 243 8.08 15.74 4.32
CA SER A 243 8.25 16.00 5.77
C SER A 243 7.00 15.59 6.54
N LEU A 244 7.12 15.42 7.86
CA LEU A 244 5.99 15.14 8.77
C LEU A 244 4.80 16.09 8.57
N ASP A 245 5.06 17.40 8.46
CA ASP A 245 4.01 18.41 8.22
C ASP A 245 3.59 18.56 6.74
N HIS A 246 4.17 17.75 5.86
CA HIS A 246 3.96 17.74 4.41
C HIS A 246 4.25 19.07 3.70
N LYS A 247 4.94 20.02 4.35
CA LYS A 247 5.30 21.31 3.72
C LYS A 247 6.47 21.18 2.75
N LYS A 248 7.34 20.19 2.95
CA LYS A 248 8.40 19.83 2.01
C LYS A 248 7.98 18.56 1.28
N VAL A 249 8.03 18.60 -0.06
CA VAL A 249 7.64 17.48 -0.92
C VAL A 249 8.69 17.30 -2.00
N GLU A 250 9.31 16.12 -2.01
CA GLU A 250 10.23 15.65 -3.03
C GLU A 250 9.51 14.63 -3.92
N LYS A 251 9.78 14.69 -5.23
CA LYS A 251 9.20 13.76 -6.21
C LYS A 251 10.31 12.97 -6.87
N ARG A 252 10.12 11.65 -6.98
CA ARG A 252 11.06 10.75 -7.66
C ARG A 252 10.32 9.85 -8.62
N GLN A 253 10.87 9.70 -9.83
CA GLN A 253 10.36 8.74 -10.81
C GLN A 253 10.97 7.37 -10.51
N VAL A 254 10.13 6.42 -10.16
CA VAL A 254 10.51 5.06 -9.79
C VAL A 254 9.73 4.09 -10.68
N LYS A 255 10.28 3.81 -11.86
CA LYS A 255 9.61 2.99 -12.86
C LYS A 255 10.02 1.52 -12.75
N SER A 256 9.06 0.61 -12.65
CA SER A 256 9.32 -0.83 -12.79
C SER A 256 9.80 -1.16 -14.21
N LYS A 257 10.83 -1.99 -14.34
CA LYS A 257 11.31 -2.47 -15.65
C LYS A 257 10.31 -3.38 -16.36
N TYR A 258 9.36 -3.97 -15.61
CA TYR A 258 8.31 -4.84 -16.12
C TYR A 258 7.01 -4.11 -16.48
N ILE A 259 6.94 -2.78 -16.26
CA ILE A 259 5.79 -1.94 -16.63
C ILE A 259 6.26 -0.90 -17.67
N PRO A 260 6.03 -1.13 -18.97
CA PRO A 260 6.38 -0.16 -20.01
C PRO A 260 5.63 1.17 -19.86
N GLU A 261 4.37 1.10 -19.45
CA GLU A 261 3.50 2.25 -19.21
C GLU A 261 2.47 1.86 -18.15
N VAL A 262 2.29 2.72 -17.15
CA VAL A 262 1.17 2.65 -16.21
C VAL A 262 0.13 3.70 -16.61
N LYS A 263 -1.13 3.29 -16.76
CA LYS A 263 -2.21 4.21 -17.12
C LYS A 263 -3.54 3.77 -16.54
N VAL A 264 -4.35 4.74 -16.17
CA VAL A 264 -5.74 4.48 -15.77
C VAL A 264 -6.53 4.05 -16.99
N ASN A 265 -7.07 2.83 -16.94
CA ASN A 265 -7.93 2.32 -18.00
C ASN A 265 -9.32 2.97 -17.90
N ARG A 266 -9.83 3.53 -19.01
CA ARG A 266 -11.16 4.14 -19.10
C ARG A 266 -12.01 3.31 -20.04
N LEU A 267 -12.68 2.31 -19.49
CA LEU A 267 -13.52 1.41 -20.26
C LEU A 267 -14.88 2.06 -20.46
N ASN A 268 -15.29 2.20 -21.71
CA ASN A 268 -16.68 2.51 -22.04
C ASN A 268 -17.52 1.23 -22.03
N ASN A 269 -17.65 0.61 -20.86
CA ASN A 269 -18.30 -0.67 -20.70
C ASN A 269 -18.93 -0.80 -19.31
N ASN A 270 -20.18 -1.25 -19.24
CA ASN A 270 -20.92 -1.47 -18.00
C ASN A 270 -20.99 -2.94 -17.58
N ASP A 271 -20.39 -3.85 -18.37
CA ASP A 271 -20.28 -5.27 -18.05
C ASP A 271 -19.29 -5.46 -16.89
N PHE A 272 -19.83 -5.81 -15.73
CA PHE A 272 -19.07 -5.99 -14.50
C PHE A 272 -17.94 -7.02 -14.63
N ASN A 273 -18.16 -8.14 -15.34
CA ASN A 273 -17.12 -9.16 -15.51
C ASN A 273 -15.98 -8.66 -16.38
N LYS A 274 -16.28 -7.86 -17.42
CA LYS A 274 -15.23 -7.25 -18.25
C LYS A 274 -14.44 -6.19 -17.48
N ILE A 275 -15.10 -5.42 -16.61
CA ILE A 275 -14.43 -4.47 -15.72
C ILE A 275 -13.50 -5.20 -14.75
N LEU A 276 -13.98 -6.26 -14.08
CA LEU A 276 -13.16 -7.06 -13.18
C LEU A 276 -11.96 -7.71 -13.89
N LYS A 277 -12.19 -8.30 -15.06
CA LYS A 277 -11.12 -8.90 -15.88
C LYS A 277 -10.05 -7.85 -16.21
N ALA A 278 -10.46 -6.68 -16.69
CA ALA A 278 -9.53 -5.60 -17.00
C ALA A 278 -8.73 -5.16 -15.77
N GLY A 279 -9.37 -5.05 -14.59
CA GLY A 279 -8.68 -4.75 -13.34
C GLY A 279 -7.66 -5.82 -12.93
N CYS A 280 -7.94 -7.10 -13.21
CA CYS A 280 -6.99 -8.20 -12.98
C CYS A 280 -5.79 -8.18 -13.93
N GLU A 281 -5.97 -7.67 -15.15
CA GLU A 281 -5.00 -7.74 -16.24
C GLU A 281 -4.15 -6.49 -16.39
N GLU A 282 -4.63 -5.33 -15.96
CA GLU A 282 -3.93 -4.06 -16.14
C GLU A 282 -2.67 -3.94 -15.28
N ALA A 283 -1.69 -3.21 -15.81
CA ALA A 283 -0.49 -2.85 -15.07
C ALA A 283 -0.79 -1.77 -14.02
N THR A 284 -0.39 -2.02 -12.78
CA THR A 284 -0.55 -1.10 -11.64
C THR A 284 0.65 -1.19 -10.71
N TYR A 285 1.02 -0.09 -10.06
CA TYR A 285 1.72 -0.22 -8.78
C TYR A 285 0.74 -0.70 -7.72
N GLU A 286 1.25 -1.25 -6.63
CA GLU A 286 0.44 -1.69 -5.50
C GLU A 286 1.05 -1.11 -4.22
N ASP A 287 1.34 -1.95 -3.23
CA ASP A 287 1.86 -1.54 -1.94
C ASP A 287 3.28 -0.96 -1.99
N ILE A 288 3.62 -0.19 -0.96
CA ILE A 288 4.99 0.22 -0.68
C ILE A 288 5.25 0.02 0.80
N ILE A 289 6.38 -0.60 1.15
CA ILE A 289 6.77 -0.82 2.54
C ILE A 289 8.22 -0.41 2.76
N PHE A 290 8.52 0.02 3.98
CA PHE A 290 9.88 0.32 4.41
C PHE A 290 10.40 -0.80 5.31
N ASP A 291 11.51 -1.42 4.90
CA ASP A 291 12.25 -2.34 5.75
C ASP A 291 13.25 -1.56 6.60
N LYS A 292 12.83 -1.23 7.82
CA LYS A 292 13.65 -0.50 8.79
C LYS A 292 14.93 -1.25 9.22
N TYR A 293 15.01 -2.56 9.02
CA TYR A 293 16.17 -3.36 9.42
C TYR A 293 17.25 -3.41 8.34
N ARG A 294 16.86 -3.29 7.07
CA ARG A 294 17.80 -3.17 5.93
C ARG A 294 17.91 -1.76 5.36
N ASN A 295 17.07 -0.83 5.82
CA ASN A 295 17.01 0.55 5.35
C ASN A 295 16.74 0.67 3.84
N VAL A 296 15.75 -0.08 3.35
CA VAL A 296 15.31 -0.09 1.95
C VAL A 296 13.79 -0.01 1.85
N TYR A 297 13.28 0.41 0.70
CA TYR A 297 11.86 0.30 0.37
C TYR A 297 11.61 -0.86 -0.59
N TYR A 298 10.46 -1.50 -0.43
CA TYR A 298 9.92 -2.46 -1.38
C TYR A 298 8.65 -1.87 -1.98
N ARG A 299 8.69 -1.49 -3.26
CA ARG A 299 7.52 -1.03 -4.01
C ARG A 299 7.00 -2.16 -4.87
N PHE A 300 5.79 -2.61 -4.58
CA PHE A 300 5.11 -3.66 -5.31
C PHE A 300 4.52 -3.11 -6.61
N ALA A 301 4.61 -3.89 -7.67
CA ALA A 301 4.06 -3.57 -8.97
C ALA A 301 3.51 -4.83 -9.63
N CYS A 302 2.39 -4.73 -10.33
CA CYS A 302 1.80 -5.78 -11.11
C CYS A 302 1.97 -5.44 -12.60
N PRO A 303 2.77 -6.19 -13.36
CA PRO A 303 2.83 -6.06 -14.81
C PRO A 303 1.48 -6.34 -15.46
N GLN A 304 1.30 -5.88 -16.70
CA GLN A 304 0.14 -6.28 -17.49
C GLN A 304 0.19 -7.78 -17.75
N THR A 305 -0.92 -8.47 -17.55
CA THR A 305 -1.04 -9.93 -17.75
C THR A 305 -2.35 -10.29 -18.44
N GLU A 306 -2.48 -11.57 -18.80
CA GLU A 306 -3.75 -12.16 -19.23
C GLU A 306 -4.18 -13.23 -18.22
N VAL A 307 -5.46 -13.19 -17.84
CA VAL A 307 -6.10 -14.20 -16.96
C VAL A 307 -7.03 -15.09 -17.76
N ASP A 308 -7.15 -16.37 -17.38
CA ASP A 308 -8.01 -17.31 -18.10
C ASP A 308 -9.48 -16.89 -17.93
N SER A 309 -10.25 -17.00 -19.00
CA SER A 309 -11.70 -16.83 -18.99
C SER A 309 -12.46 -17.67 -17.96
N LYS A 310 -11.88 -18.80 -17.53
CA LYS A 310 -12.42 -19.72 -16.53
C LYS A 310 -12.07 -19.33 -15.09
N ASP A 311 -11.11 -18.43 -14.91
CA ASP A 311 -10.70 -17.98 -13.58
C ASP A 311 -11.77 -17.09 -12.94
N SER A 312 -11.87 -17.15 -11.60
CA SER A 312 -12.66 -16.19 -10.85
C SER A 312 -11.91 -14.86 -10.74
N TYR A 313 -12.33 -13.86 -11.52
CA TYR A 313 -11.75 -12.51 -11.46
C TYR A 313 -11.93 -11.86 -10.07
N LEU A 314 -13.03 -12.20 -9.37
CA LEU A 314 -13.27 -11.71 -8.02
C LEU A 314 -12.23 -12.27 -7.03
N GLU A 315 -11.92 -13.57 -7.12
CA GLU A 315 -10.90 -14.18 -6.25
C GLU A 315 -9.50 -13.67 -6.60
N ILE A 316 -9.17 -13.48 -7.89
CA ILE A 316 -7.92 -12.83 -8.29
C ILE A 316 -7.82 -11.41 -7.71
N THR A 317 -8.91 -10.63 -7.75
CA THR A 317 -8.92 -9.29 -7.14
C THR A 317 -8.68 -9.33 -5.63
N ARG A 318 -9.16 -10.37 -4.94
CA ARG A 318 -9.06 -10.52 -3.48
C ARG A 318 -7.71 -11.06 -3.02
N TYR A 319 -7.12 -12.00 -3.75
CA TYR A 319 -5.87 -12.69 -3.40
C TYR A 319 -4.63 -12.12 -4.10
N GLY A 320 -4.81 -11.29 -5.12
CA GLY A 320 -3.71 -10.68 -5.87
C GLY A 320 -3.69 -11.11 -7.33
N LYS A 321 -3.15 -10.22 -8.16
CA LYS A 321 -3.02 -10.45 -9.61
C LYS A 321 -2.08 -11.61 -9.90
N LYS A 322 -2.15 -12.10 -11.14
CA LYS A 322 -1.38 -13.24 -11.64
C LYS A 322 0.12 -13.15 -11.35
N LEU A 323 0.72 -11.99 -11.60
CA LEU A 323 2.15 -11.71 -11.39
C LEU A 323 2.31 -10.39 -10.65
N PHE A 324 3.39 -10.30 -9.87
CA PHE A 324 3.88 -9.05 -9.33
C PHE A 324 5.41 -9.06 -9.31
N THR A 325 5.97 -7.86 -9.21
CA THR A 325 7.38 -7.56 -9.04
C THR A 325 7.54 -6.68 -7.81
N ILE A 326 8.71 -6.75 -7.17
CA ILE A 326 9.11 -5.83 -6.11
C ILE A 326 10.30 -5.03 -6.60
N VAL A 327 10.12 -3.72 -6.73
CA VAL A 327 11.18 -2.75 -6.95
C VAL A 327 11.81 -2.42 -5.60
N ILE A 328 13.13 -2.57 -5.50
CA ILE A 328 13.92 -2.33 -4.28
C ILE A 328 14.54 -0.94 -4.40
N LEU A 329 14.29 -0.07 -3.42
CA LEU A 329 14.79 1.30 -3.39
C LEU A 329 15.70 1.53 -2.19
N ASP A 330 16.74 2.34 -2.37
CA ASP A 330 17.50 2.88 -1.25
C ASP A 330 16.73 4.01 -0.53
N LYS A 331 17.32 4.54 0.56
CA LYS A 331 16.75 5.63 1.37
C LYS A 331 16.44 6.92 0.60
N ASP A 332 17.11 7.12 -0.54
CA ASP A 332 17.02 8.29 -1.41
C ASP A 332 16.08 8.01 -2.60
N LEU A 333 15.37 6.86 -2.56
CA LEU A 333 14.42 6.38 -3.57
C LEU A 333 15.05 6.04 -4.93
N ASN A 334 16.36 5.73 -4.97
CA ASN A 334 16.98 5.19 -6.17
C ASN A 334 16.70 3.69 -6.29
N ILE A 335 16.45 3.21 -7.51
CA ILE A 335 16.26 1.79 -7.79
C ILE A 335 17.59 1.06 -7.67
N ILE A 336 17.66 0.09 -6.76
CA ILE A 336 18.86 -0.73 -6.49
C ILE A 336 18.65 -2.22 -6.78
N GLY A 337 17.41 -2.62 -7.09
CA GLY A 337 17.05 -3.98 -7.48
C GLY A 337 15.60 -4.10 -7.92
N GLU A 338 15.27 -5.19 -8.63
CA GLU A 338 13.89 -5.52 -8.97
C GLU A 338 13.70 -7.01 -9.27
N LYS A 339 12.78 -7.67 -8.55
CA LYS A 339 12.50 -9.10 -8.64
C LYS A 339 11.07 -9.38 -9.10
N LEU A 340 10.93 -10.15 -10.17
CA LEU A 340 9.66 -10.76 -10.58
C LEU A 340 9.38 -12.02 -9.76
N PHE A 341 8.16 -12.14 -9.25
CA PHE A 341 7.71 -13.29 -8.46
C PHE A 341 6.91 -14.28 -9.31
N PRO A 342 6.88 -15.57 -8.94
CA PRO A 342 6.16 -16.61 -9.68
C PRO A 342 4.64 -16.39 -9.67
N GLU A 343 3.98 -16.93 -10.71
CA GLU A 343 2.54 -16.80 -10.90
C GLU A 343 1.75 -17.38 -9.72
N PHE A 344 0.71 -16.66 -9.29
CA PHE A 344 -0.32 -17.17 -8.37
C PHE A 344 0.18 -17.86 -7.09
N THR A 345 1.39 -17.52 -6.65
CA THR A 345 2.05 -18.15 -5.50
C THR A 345 1.83 -17.34 -4.22
N TYR A 346 1.83 -16.02 -4.33
CA TYR A 346 1.78 -15.11 -3.18
C TYR A 346 0.60 -14.14 -3.24
N VAL A 347 0.24 -13.61 -2.07
CA VAL A 347 -0.71 -12.51 -1.88
C VAL A 347 0.08 -11.24 -1.54
N PRO A 348 0.37 -10.36 -2.52
CA PRO A 348 1.31 -9.24 -2.32
C PRO A 348 0.81 -8.19 -1.30
N THR A 349 -0.49 -8.10 -1.08
CA THR A 349 -1.11 -7.19 -0.10
C THR A 349 -1.07 -7.73 1.34
N ALA A 350 -0.66 -8.99 1.53
CA ALA A 350 -0.53 -9.64 2.82
C ALA A 350 0.95 -9.91 3.09
N HIS A 351 1.62 -8.93 3.68
CA HIS A 351 3.06 -8.98 3.96
C HIS A 351 3.40 -8.35 5.31
N LEU A 352 4.60 -8.64 5.81
CA LEU A 352 5.14 -8.04 7.04
C LEU A 352 6.68 -8.00 7.01
N ILE A 353 7.24 -7.01 7.72
CA ILE A 353 8.69 -6.87 7.91
C ILE A 353 9.06 -7.32 9.33
N ARG A 354 10.00 -8.27 9.41
CA ARG A 354 10.64 -8.72 10.64
C ARG A 354 12.14 -8.46 10.59
N LYS A 355 12.78 -8.54 11.76
CA LYS A 355 14.24 -8.37 11.93
C LYS A 355 15.02 -9.25 10.95
N ASP A 356 14.51 -10.46 10.69
CA ASP A 356 15.15 -11.51 9.92
C ASP A 356 14.67 -11.59 8.46
N GLY A 357 13.60 -10.92 8.04
CA GLY A 357 13.12 -11.00 6.66
C GLY A 357 11.92 -10.13 6.31
N LEU A 358 11.70 -9.95 5.01
CA LEU A 358 10.38 -9.67 4.46
C LEU A 358 9.61 -10.99 4.41
N TYR A 359 8.36 -11.00 4.86
CA TYR A 359 7.48 -12.15 4.78
C TYR A 359 6.30 -11.79 3.90
N ILE A 360 6.02 -12.60 2.89
CA ILE A 360 4.89 -12.42 1.98
C ILE A 360 4.00 -13.66 2.09
N SER A 361 2.69 -13.45 2.17
CA SER A 361 1.73 -14.54 2.30
C SER A 361 1.81 -15.44 1.07
N CYS A 362 1.88 -16.75 1.31
CA CYS A 362 1.87 -17.80 0.31
C CYS A 362 0.47 -18.44 0.15
N SER A 363 -0.56 -17.90 0.83
CA SER A 363 -1.93 -18.41 0.81
C SER A 363 -2.77 -17.86 -0.35
N HIS A 364 -2.20 -17.77 -1.56
CA HIS A 364 -2.98 -17.45 -2.75
C HIS A 364 -3.89 -18.64 -3.10
N PHE A 365 -5.17 -18.44 -3.42
CA PHE A 365 -6.15 -19.54 -3.63
C PHE A 365 -5.78 -20.54 -4.75
N LYS A 366 -4.92 -20.12 -5.68
CA LYS A 366 -4.38 -20.98 -6.77
C LYS A 366 -3.01 -21.59 -6.44
N ASN A 367 -2.44 -21.31 -5.26
CA ASN A 367 -1.22 -21.96 -4.82
C ASN A 367 -1.52 -23.44 -4.49
N PRO A 368 -0.77 -24.43 -4.99
CA PRO A 368 -1.00 -25.84 -4.68
C PRO A 368 -0.98 -26.20 -3.19
N ASN A 369 -0.30 -25.39 -2.37
CA ASN A 369 -0.21 -25.56 -0.91
C ASN A 369 -1.25 -24.71 -0.14
N TYR A 370 -2.25 -24.15 -0.82
CA TYR A 370 -3.30 -23.37 -0.19
C TYR A 370 -4.09 -24.19 0.84
N SER A 371 -4.44 -23.56 1.96
CA SER A 371 -5.27 -24.12 3.02
C SER A 371 -6.15 -23.01 3.60
N ASP A 372 -7.43 -23.30 3.82
CA ASP A 372 -8.36 -22.39 4.50
C ASP A 372 -8.02 -22.22 5.99
N ASP A 373 -7.36 -23.21 6.60
CA ASP A 373 -7.07 -23.27 8.03
C ASP A 373 -5.70 -22.66 8.39
N VAL A 374 -4.86 -22.40 7.38
CA VAL A 374 -3.48 -21.93 7.60
C VAL A 374 -3.18 -20.74 6.72
N LEU A 375 -2.95 -19.59 7.37
CA LEU A 375 -2.33 -18.46 6.70
C LEU A 375 -0.81 -18.62 6.73
N CYS A 376 -0.25 -18.95 5.57
CA CYS A 376 1.17 -19.12 5.33
C CYS A 376 1.83 -17.80 4.94
N PHE A 377 3.01 -17.52 5.49
CA PHE A 377 3.94 -16.53 4.97
C PHE A 377 5.31 -17.17 4.73
N GLN A 378 5.91 -16.89 3.57
CA GLN A 378 7.26 -17.33 3.26
C GLN A 378 8.24 -16.17 3.44
N LYS A 379 9.40 -16.46 4.03
CA LYS A 379 10.46 -15.47 4.17
C LYS A 379 11.18 -15.25 2.85
N ILE A 380 11.27 -13.99 2.47
CA ILE A 380 12.03 -13.45 1.34
C ILE A 380 13.23 -12.66 1.91
N LYS A 381 14.44 -13.05 1.52
CA LYS A 381 15.69 -12.39 1.93
C LYS A 381 16.13 -11.38 0.87
N LEU A 382 16.57 -10.21 1.33
CA LEU A 382 17.37 -9.30 0.53
C LEU A 382 18.80 -9.86 0.42
N ILE A 383 19.27 -10.10 -0.79
CA ILE A 383 20.62 -10.58 -1.07
C ILE A 383 21.38 -9.54 -1.90
N SER A 384 22.69 -9.46 -1.72
CA SER A 384 23.56 -8.65 -2.56
C SER A 384 24.10 -9.49 -3.70
N ASN A 385 24.12 -8.93 -4.91
CA ASN A 385 24.72 -9.53 -6.11
C ASN A 385 26.20 -9.17 -6.26
N LEU A 386 26.80 -8.54 -5.24
CA LEU A 386 28.21 -8.15 -5.18
C LEU A 386 29.07 -9.18 -4.46
#